data_AF-A0A067SST9-F1
#
_entry.id   AF-A0A067SST9-F1
#
_cell.length_a   1.000
_cell.length_b   1.000
_cell.length_c   1.000
_cell.angle_alpha   90.00
_cell.angle_beta   90.00
_cell.angle_gamma   90.00
#
_symmetry.space_group_name_H-M   'P 1'
#
loop_
_entity.id
_entity.type
_entity.pdbx_description
1 polymer ?
#
loop_
_entity_poly.entity_id
_entity_poly.type
_entity_poly.pdbx_seq_one_letter_code
_entity_poly.pdbx_strand_id
1 'polypeptide(L)'
;MKAYPGKLWFGALLLLSVISVLARTIQASTTFSTTSPADQLNGIDSDSNPTSLPNVTPIIKPRKITPDVQWDSYSLIVRGQRVFIYSGEFHTFRLPVPSLWPDILQKVKAAGFNAISVYTHMAQINPSRGVVDFNGYRALQPLFDAAKESGLWIILRPGPYINAETSAGGISHWITTEIAGQPRSNDTDYREAWQDYIAGIIKVTAPNQISSGGPVIGKSIVL
;
A
#
# COMPACT_ATOMS: atom_id res chain seq x y z
N MET A 1 71.61 32.54 -16.98
CA MET A 1 70.50 32.50 -17.96
C MET A 1 69.21 32.92 -17.25
N LYS A 2 68.29 33.49 -18.02
CA LYS A 2 67.18 34.40 -17.66
C LYS A 2 65.97 33.76 -16.92
N ALA A 3 65.32 34.62 -16.11
CA ALA A 3 63.88 34.85 -15.85
C ALA A 3 62.99 33.86 -15.03
N TYR A 4 62.39 34.44 -13.97
CA TYR A 4 61.16 34.10 -13.22
C TYR A 4 59.86 34.31 -14.05
N PRO A 5 58.61 34.26 -13.50
CA PRO A 5 57.84 33.21 -12.81
C PRO A 5 56.35 33.12 -13.30
N GLY A 6 55.53 32.25 -12.71
CA GLY A 6 54.06 32.29 -12.88
C GLY A 6 53.31 31.90 -11.61
N LYS A 7 52.78 32.91 -10.90
CA LYS A 7 51.89 32.81 -9.72
C LYS A 7 50.46 32.44 -10.16
N LEU A 8 49.67 31.80 -9.29
CA LEU A 8 48.45 32.43 -8.76
C LEU A 8 47.95 31.71 -7.49
N TRP A 9 47.97 32.47 -6.39
CA TRP A 9 47.12 32.28 -5.22
C TRP A 9 45.67 32.64 -5.56
N PHE A 10 44.68 32.00 -4.91
CA PHE A 10 43.48 32.59 -4.28
C PHE A 10 42.44 31.48 -4.02
N GLY A 11 41.85 31.44 -2.83
CA GLY A 11 40.49 30.89 -2.70
C GLY A 11 40.19 29.85 -1.62
N ALA A 12 40.94 29.79 -0.51
CA ALA A 12 40.35 29.35 0.75
C ALA A 12 39.34 30.41 1.22
N LEU A 13 38.17 30.49 0.60
CA LEU A 13 37.07 31.36 1.01
C LEU A 13 35.75 30.94 0.34
N LEU A 14 35.24 29.75 0.69
CA LEU A 14 33.80 29.45 0.55
C LEU A 14 33.34 28.46 1.64
N LEU A 15 33.83 28.70 2.85
CA LEU A 15 33.00 28.50 4.04
C LEU A 15 31.91 29.60 3.99
N LEU A 16 30.66 29.26 4.34
CA LEU A 16 29.57 30.19 4.71
C LEU A 16 28.71 30.81 3.58
N SER A 17 28.18 30.02 2.63
CA SER A 17 27.04 30.51 1.81
C SER A 17 25.93 29.51 1.46
N VAL A 18 25.83 28.35 2.11
CA VAL A 18 24.64 27.46 1.99
C VAL A 18 23.89 27.29 3.33
N ILE A 19 24.40 27.86 4.43
CA ILE A 19 23.78 27.83 5.76
C ILE A 19 22.79 29.00 5.99
N SER A 20 22.23 29.62 4.93
CA SER A 20 21.31 30.76 5.11
C SER A 20 20.11 30.84 4.16
N VAL A 21 19.67 29.74 3.52
CA VAL A 21 18.47 29.75 2.64
C VAL A 21 17.34 28.80 3.07
N LEU A 22 17.42 28.14 4.24
CA LEU A 22 16.31 27.29 4.73
C LEU A 22 15.86 27.63 6.16
N ALA A 23 15.87 28.94 6.49
CA ALA A 23 15.23 29.46 7.69
C ALA A 23 14.16 30.47 7.30
N ARG A 24 12.99 29.97 6.91
CA ARG A 24 11.64 30.54 7.08
C ARG A 24 10.69 29.74 6.19
N THR A 25 9.74 29.05 6.83
CA THR A 25 8.29 29.10 6.53
C THR A 25 7.64 27.75 6.86
N ILE A 26 6.85 27.79 7.94
CA ILE A 26 5.77 26.87 8.37
C ILE A 26 6.19 25.64 9.20
N GLN A 27 6.42 25.90 10.49
CA GLN A 27 5.88 25.04 11.55
C GLN A 27 4.36 25.16 11.51
N ALA A 28 3.67 24.10 11.05
CA ALA A 28 2.26 23.91 11.36
C ALA A 28 2.17 22.96 12.56
N SER A 29 2.36 23.52 13.75
CA SER A 29 1.88 22.91 14.99
C SER A 29 0.39 23.22 15.11
N THR A 30 -0.47 22.33 14.63
CA THR A 30 -1.91 22.40 14.92
C THR A 30 -2.21 21.57 16.16
N THR A 31 -2.12 22.20 17.32
CA THR A 31 -2.94 21.81 18.48
C THR A 31 -4.40 22.06 18.11
N PHE A 32 -5.18 20.99 17.94
CA PHE A 32 -6.62 21.10 17.69
C PHE A 32 -7.36 21.29 19.02
N SER A 33 -7.97 22.47 19.16
CA SER A 33 -8.91 22.82 20.22
C SER A 33 -10.18 21.98 20.09
N THR A 34 -10.67 21.44 21.21
CA THR A 34 -11.92 20.70 21.30
C THR A 34 -13.08 21.67 21.51
N THR A 35 -13.86 21.93 20.47
CA THR A 35 -15.22 22.45 20.63
C THR A 35 -16.18 21.56 19.83
N SER A 36 -17.09 20.92 20.55
CA SER A 36 -18.10 20.00 20.04
C SER A 36 -19.20 20.77 19.26
N PRO A 37 -19.66 20.32 18.07
CA PRO A 37 -20.66 21.03 17.27
C PRO A 37 -22.12 20.99 17.76
N ALA A 38 -22.39 20.78 19.06
CA ALA A 38 -23.74 20.53 19.56
C ALA A 38 -24.60 21.78 19.86
N ASP A 39 -24.06 23.01 19.73
CA ASP A 39 -24.71 24.23 20.26
C ASP A 39 -25.34 25.17 19.22
N GLN A 40 -25.79 24.69 18.06
CA GLN A 40 -26.40 25.56 17.03
C GLN A 40 -27.67 24.98 16.39
N LEU A 41 -28.61 24.49 17.19
CA LEU A 41 -29.96 24.15 16.72
C LEU A 41 -31.00 24.68 17.70
N ASN A 42 -31.40 25.94 17.52
CA ASN A 42 -32.64 26.49 18.07
C ASN A 42 -33.23 27.52 17.10
N GLY A 43 -34.45 27.24 16.62
CA GLY A 43 -35.39 28.22 16.08
C GLY A 43 -35.59 28.19 14.56
N ILE A 44 -36.78 27.72 14.13
CA ILE A 44 -37.79 28.45 13.34
C ILE A 44 -38.90 27.46 12.95
N ASP A 45 -40.15 27.88 13.18
CA ASP A 45 -41.41 27.13 13.01
C ASP A 45 -42.14 27.54 11.69
N SER A 46 -43.02 26.64 11.24
CA SER A 46 -44.19 26.78 10.32
C SER A 46 -44.13 27.62 9.01
N ASP A 47 -44.29 27.00 7.83
CA ASP A 47 -45.52 27.02 6.98
C ASP A 47 -45.34 26.57 5.49
N SER A 48 -46.29 25.74 5.03
CA SER A 48 -46.91 25.57 3.68
C SER A 48 -46.17 25.24 2.34
N ASN A 49 -46.59 24.09 1.76
CA ASN A 49 -46.86 23.75 0.33
C ASN A 49 -45.72 23.37 -0.68
N PRO A 50 -46.01 22.62 -1.79
CA PRO A 50 -45.44 21.29 -1.99
C PRO A 50 -44.90 21.05 -3.41
N THR A 51 -43.59 21.03 -3.61
CA THR A 51 -42.96 20.39 -4.78
C THR A 51 -41.45 20.30 -4.56
N SER A 52 -41.01 19.26 -3.87
CA SER A 52 -39.64 18.77 -4.03
C SER A 52 -39.71 17.26 -4.19
N LEU A 53 -39.16 16.76 -5.30
CA LEU A 53 -38.90 15.34 -5.47
C LEU A 53 -38.09 14.87 -4.25
N PRO A 54 -38.39 13.70 -3.67
CA PRO A 54 -37.67 13.24 -2.49
C PRO A 54 -36.18 13.25 -2.82
N ASN A 55 -35.42 14.03 -2.04
CA ASN A 55 -33.98 14.04 -2.12
C ASN A 55 -33.52 12.68 -1.59
N VAL A 56 -33.56 11.67 -2.45
CA VAL A 56 -32.99 10.35 -2.18
C VAL A 56 -31.49 10.55 -2.20
N THR A 57 -30.95 11.06 -1.10
CA THR A 57 -29.54 10.86 -0.80
C THR A 57 -29.38 9.35 -0.76
N PRO A 58 -28.60 8.73 -1.66
CA PRO A 58 -28.41 7.29 -1.59
C PRO A 58 -27.91 7.00 -0.19
N ILE A 59 -28.70 6.26 0.59
CA ILE A 59 -28.25 5.76 1.87
C ILE A 59 -27.18 4.73 1.55
N ILE A 60 -25.94 5.21 1.37
CA ILE A 60 -24.77 4.37 1.43
C ILE A 60 -24.74 3.90 2.87
N LYS A 61 -25.30 2.71 3.14
CA LYS A 61 -25.05 2.02 4.40
C LYS A 61 -23.52 1.96 4.54
N PRO A 62 -22.91 2.62 5.55
CA PRO A 62 -21.48 2.58 5.71
C PRO A 62 -21.09 1.14 6.02
N ARG A 63 -20.61 0.41 5.00
CA ARG A 63 -20.11 -0.94 5.15
C ARG A 63 -18.81 -0.84 5.95
N LYS A 64 -18.87 -0.82 7.30
CA LYS A 64 -17.73 -0.74 8.25
C LYS A 64 -16.43 -0.32 7.55
N ILE A 65 -16.41 0.90 7.03
CA ILE A 65 -15.26 1.42 6.29
C ILE A 65 -14.29 1.85 7.39
N THR A 66 -13.08 1.29 7.40
CA THR A 66 -12.06 1.74 8.34
C THR A 66 -11.84 3.24 8.15
N PRO A 67 -11.72 4.05 9.19
CA PRO A 67 -11.46 5.49 9.03
C PRO A 67 -10.11 5.76 8.35
N ASP A 68 -9.20 4.79 8.33
CA ASP A 68 -7.85 4.94 7.77
C ASP A 68 -7.80 4.96 6.24
N VAL A 69 -8.71 4.28 5.55
CA VAL A 69 -8.76 4.23 4.08
C VAL A 69 -10.21 4.34 3.64
N GLN A 70 -10.52 5.44 2.97
CA GLN A 70 -11.83 5.77 2.42
C GLN A 70 -11.67 6.14 0.94
N TRP A 71 -12.79 6.35 0.27
CA TRP A 71 -12.80 6.84 -1.11
C TRP A 71 -14.10 7.57 -1.40
N ASP A 72 -14.05 8.42 -2.42
CA ASP A 72 -15.25 8.99 -3.04
C ASP A 72 -15.08 8.98 -4.56
N SER A 73 -15.90 9.75 -5.28
CA SER A 73 -15.85 9.84 -6.75
C SER A 73 -14.56 10.41 -7.31
N TYR A 74 -13.68 11.00 -6.48
CA TYR A 74 -12.50 11.73 -6.96
C TYR A 74 -11.19 11.02 -6.62
N SER A 75 -11.09 10.42 -5.44
CA SER A 75 -9.80 9.91 -4.95
C SER A 75 -9.94 8.90 -3.82
N LEU A 76 -8.85 8.18 -3.58
CA LEU A 76 -8.63 7.54 -2.28
C LEU A 76 -8.32 8.61 -1.22
N ILE A 77 -8.79 8.37 -0.01
CA ILE A 77 -8.55 9.18 1.17
C ILE A 77 -7.84 8.28 2.19
N VAL A 78 -6.58 8.59 2.48
CA VAL A 78 -5.75 7.84 3.43
C VAL A 78 -5.52 8.71 4.66
N ARG A 79 -5.96 8.25 5.83
CA ARG A 79 -5.92 9.00 7.10
C ARG A 79 -6.47 10.43 6.99
N GLY A 80 -7.60 10.57 6.30
CA GLY A 80 -8.27 11.86 6.09
C GLY A 80 -7.67 12.74 4.99
N GLN A 81 -6.55 12.34 4.37
CA GLN A 81 -5.92 13.08 3.28
C GLN A 81 -6.25 12.46 1.93
N ARG A 82 -6.67 13.28 0.95
CA ARG A 82 -6.82 12.83 -0.44
C ARG A 82 -5.46 12.50 -1.04
N VAL A 83 -5.34 11.32 -1.63
CA VAL A 83 -4.10 10.84 -2.23
C VAL A 83 -4.39 10.29 -3.62
N PHE A 84 -3.63 10.77 -4.61
CA PHE A 84 -3.50 10.08 -5.88
C PHE A 84 -2.50 8.95 -5.71
N ILE A 85 -2.96 7.69 -5.75
CA ILE A 85 -2.07 6.54 -5.65
C ILE A 85 -1.36 6.34 -6.97
N TYR A 86 -0.05 6.57 -6.97
CA TYR A 86 0.84 6.32 -8.09
C TYR A 86 1.74 5.15 -7.72
N SER A 87 1.44 3.98 -8.30
CA SER A 87 2.00 2.69 -7.90
C SER A 87 2.84 2.05 -9.00
N GLY A 88 3.98 1.47 -8.60
CA GLY A 88 4.74 0.50 -9.41
C GLY A 88 4.38 -0.94 -9.04
N GLU A 89 4.69 -1.92 -9.87
CA GLU A 89 4.51 -3.35 -9.57
C GLU A 89 5.85 -3.99 -9.20
N PHE A 90 5.90 -4.74 -8.09
CA PHE A 90 7.11 -5.45 -7.65
C PHE A 90 6.78 -6.87 -7.20
N HIS A 91 7.45 -7.86 -7.79
CA HIS A 91 7.25 -9.29 -7.48
C HIS A 91 8.46 -9.83 -6.73
N THR A 92 8.34 -9.99 -5.41
CA THR A 92 9.45 -10.46 -4.55
C THR A 92 9.97 -11.84 -4.97
N PHE A 93 9.11 -12.72 -5.47
CA PHE A 93 9.50 -14.03 -5.98
C PHE A 93 10.36 -14.00 -7.25
N ARG A 94 10.46 -12.85 -7.94
CA ARG A 94 11.38 -12.64 -9.07
C ARG A 94 12.74 -12.06 -8.62
N LEU A 95 12.87 -11.66 -7.36
CA LEU A 95 14.11 -11.22 -6.74
C LEU A 95 14.26 -11.93 -5.38
N PRO A 96 14.69 -13.21 -5.34
CA PRO A 96 14.67 -14.03 -4.13
C PRO A 96 15.81 -13.72 -3.15
N VAL A 97 16.12 -12.44 -2.98
CA VAL A 97 17.17 -11.91 -2.08
C VAL A 97 16.56 -10.76 -1.27
N PRO A 98 15.93 -11.05 -0.11
CA PRO A 98 15.20 -10.04 0.67
C PRO A 98 16.01 -8.79 1.03
N SER A 99 17.31 -8.93 1.24
CA SER A 99 18.22 -7.81 1.53
C SER A 99 18.36 -6.80 0.38
N LEU A 100 17.95 -7.15 -0.85
CA LEU A 100 17.93 -6.24 -2.00
C LEU A 100 16.59 -5.53 -2.20
N TRP A 101 15.52 -5.93 -1.50
CA TRP A 101 14.21 -5.29 -1.66
C TRP A 101 14.20 -3.81 -1.24
N PRO A 102 14.89 -3.38 -0.15
CA PRO A 102 14.98 -1.96 0.18
C PRO A 102 15.55 -1.09 -0.94
N ASP A 103 16.58 -1.57 -1.66
CA ASP A 103 17.17 -0.84 -2.79
C ASP A 103 16.16 -0.62 -3.93
N ILE A 104 15.35 -1.63 -4.26
CA ILE A 104 14.28 -1.50 -5.26
C ILE A 104 13.23 -0.47 -4.80
N LEU A 105 12.81 -0.55 -3.54
CA LEU A 105 11.78 0.34 -2.99
C LEU A 105 12.26 1.80 -2.89
N GLN A 106 13.53 2.02 -2.54
CA GLN A 106 14.13 3.35 -2.57
C GLN A 106 14.15 3.94 -3.98
N LYS A 107 14.46 3.12 -5.00
CA LYS A 107 14.41 3.55 -6.41
C LYS A 107 12.99 3.89 -6.86
N VAL A 108 11.99 3.09 -6.48
CA VAL A 108 10.57 3.37 -6.74
C VAL A 108 10.16 4.70 -6.09
N LYS A 109 10.54 4.92 -4.83
CA LYS A 109 10.26 6.18 -4.13
C LYS A 109 10.93 7.38 -4.80
N ALA A 110 12.20 7.25 -5.19
CA ALA A 110 12.96 8.29 -5.88
C ALA A 110 12.37 8.64 -7.25
N ALA A 111 11.72 7.68 -7.92
CA ALA A 111 10.98 7.89 -9.16
C ALA A 111 9.62 8.61 -8.97
N GLY A 112 9.26 8.99 -7.74
CA GLY A 112 8.06 9.77 -7.44
C GLY A 112 6.81 8.93 -7.11
N PHE A 113 6.94 7.60 -7.04
CA PHE A 113 5.83 6.73 -6.64
C PHE A 113 5.58 6.82 -5.13
N ASN A 114 4.33 6.59 -4.74
CA ASN A 114 3.92 6.57 -3.34
C ASN A 114 3.35 5.21 -2.91
N ALA A 115 3.27 4.25 -3.82
CA ALA A 115 2.84 2.89 -3.53
C ALA A 115 3.58 1.86 -4.39
N ILE A 116 3.51 0.61 -3.96
CA ILE A 116 3.78 -0.56 -4.78
C ILE A 116 2.59 -1.52 -4.74
N SER A 117 2.41 -2.25 -5.82
CA SER A 117 1.50 -3.36 -5.95
C SER A 117 2.30 -4.65 -6.03
N VAL A 118 1.87 -5.67 -5.28
CA VAL A 118 2.66 -6.88 -5.03
C VAL A 118 1.78 -8.12 -5.16
N TYR A 119 2.08 -8.99 -6.12
CA TYR A 119 1.59 -10.36 -6.12
C TYR A 119 2.35 -11.24 -5.13
N THR A 120 1.63 -12.18 -4.49
CA THR A 120 2.23 -13.34 -3.83
C THR A 120 1.95 -14.60 -4.64
N HIS A 121 2.85 -15.57 -4.59
CA HIS A 121 2.80 -16.74 -5.47
C HIS A 121 2.39 -18.00 -4.69
N MET A 122 1.14 -18.45 -4.89
CA MET A 122 0.59 -19.60 -4.16
C MET A 122 1.42 -20.87 -4.35
N ALA A 123 1.82 -21.21 -5.59
CA ALA A 123 2.63 -22.41 -5.83
C ALA A 123 3.97 -22.43 -5.07
N GLN A 124 4.51 -21.27 -4.69
CA GLN A 124 5.76 -21.19 -3.94
C GLN A 124 5.52 -21.25 -2.43
N ILE A 125 4.45 -20.61 -1.94
CA ILE A 125 4.10 -20.54 -0.51
C ILE A 125 3.38 -21.81 -0.05
N ASN A 126 2.54 -22.40 -0.91
CA ASN A 126 1.78 -23.62 -0.67
C ASN A 126 2.10 -24.68 -1.76
N PRO A 127 3.34 -25.19 -1.80
CA PRO A 127 3.80 -26.07 -2.87
C PRO A 127 3.19 -27.48 -2.82
N SER A 128 2.63 -27.89 -1.68
CA SER A 128 1.95 -29.17 -1.48
C SER A 128 0.82 -29.01 -0.45
N ARG A 129 -0.14 -29.94 -0.48
CA ARG A 129 -1.28 -29.96 0.45
C ARG A 129 -0.80 -29.94 1.90
N GLY A 130 -1.36 -29.06 2.73
CA GLY A 130 -1.02 -28.91 4.14
C GLY A 130 0.27 -28.13 4.44
N VAL A 131 0.99 -27.64 3.43
CA VAL A 131 2.22 -26.84 3.62
C VAL A 131 1.95 -25.36 3.34
N VAL A 132 2.22 -24.47 4.29
CA VAL A 132 2.20 -23.02 4.06
C VAL A 132 3.50 -22.43 4.62
N ASP A 133 4.38 -21.97 3.74
CA ASP A 133 5.74 -21.56 4.06
C ASP A 133 5.99 -20.08 3.71
N PHE A 134 6.25 -19.29 4.74
CA PHE A 134 6.62 -17.86 4.66
C PHE A 134 8.09 -17.62 5.05
N ASN A 135 8.97 -18.62 4.92
CA ASN A 135 10.39 -18.46 5.20
C ASN A 135 11.17 -17.92 3.99
N GLY A 136 12.37 -17.40 4.25
CA GLY A 136 13.30 -16.94 3.21
C GLY A 136 12.68 -15.89 2.29
N TYR A 137 12.79 -16.08 0.98
CA TYR A 137 12.26 -15.15 -0.01
C TYR A 137 10.72 -15.14 -0.13
N ARG A 138 10.03 -16.11 0.50
CA ARG A 138 8.57 -16.17 0.59
C ARG A 138 8.04 -15.30 1.74
N ALA A 139 8.91 -14.84 2.64
CA ALA A 139 8.55 -13.99 3.76
C ALA A 139 8.03 -12.64 3.26
N LEU A 140 6.94 -12.16 3.88
CA LEU A 140 6.37 -10.84 3.57
C LEU A 140 6.82 -9.75 4.55
N GLN A 141 7.22 -10.10 5.77
CA GLN A 141 7.61 -9.11 6.77
C GLN A 141 8.77 -8.20 6.32
N PRO A 142 9.87 -8.73 5.74
CA PRO A 142 10.96 -7.87 5.25
C PRO A 142 10.52 -6.87 4.19
N LEU A 143 9.53 -7.23 3.36
CA LEU A 143 8.94 -6.32 2.37
C LEU A 143 8.12 -5.21 3.04
N PHE A 144 7.31 -5.56 4.06
CA PHE A 144 6.51 -4.59 4.79
C PHE A 144 7.41 -3.58 5.55
N ASP A 145 8.47 -4.07 6.19
CA ASP A 145 9.44 -3.24 6.89
C ASP A 145 10.13 -2.28 5.93
N ALA A 146 10.63 -2.80 4.79
CA ALA A 146 11.28 -1.99 3.76
C ALA A 146 10.35 -0.94 3.14
N ALA A 147 9.08 -1.26 2.92
CA ALA A 147 8.10 -0.31 2.38
C ALA A 147 7.78 0.80 3.39
N LYS A 148 7.66 0.44 4.67
CA LYS A 148 7.45 1.41 5.75
C LYS A 148 8.66 2.35 5.88
N GLU A 149 9.88 1.82 5.85
CA GLU A 149 11.12 2.61 5.87
C GLU A 149 11.24 3.54 4.65
N SER A 150 10.85 3.07 3.47
CA SER A 150 10.89 3.85 2.22
C SER A 150 9.73 4.85 2.09
N GLY A 151 8.76 4.84 3.01
CA GLY A 151 7.56 5.68 2.93
C GLY A 151 6.69 5.36 1.72
N LEU A 152 6.49 4.07 1.44
CA LEU A 152 5.65 3.53 0.36
C LEU A 152 4.47 2.74 0.95
N TRP A 153 3.30 2.92 0.35
CA TRP A 153 2.15 2.07 0.61
C TRP A 153 2.23 0.75 -0.16
N ILE A 154 1.53 -0.27 0.33
CA ILE A 154 1.41 -1.57 -0.34
C ILE A 154 -0.05 -1.85 -0.69
N ILE A 155 -0.27 -2.25 -1.94
CA ILE A 155 -1.49 -2.91 -2.41
C ILE A 155 -1.15 -4.38 -2.62
N LEU A 156 -1.62 -5.24 -1.71
CA LEU A 156 -1.32 -6.67 -1.76
C LEU A 156 -2.31 -7.40 -2.68
N ARG A 157 -1.80 -8.25 -3.56
CA ARG A 157 -2.60 -8.98 -4.55
C ARG A 157 -2.34 -10.48 -4.39
N PRO A 158 -2.91 -11.14 -3.39
CA PRO A 158 -2.43 -12.49 -3.06
C PRO A 158 -2.92 -13.61 -3.97
N GLY A 159 -3.79 -13.33 -4.95
CA GLY A 159 -4.42 -14.38 -5.75
C GLY A 159 -5.66 -14.95 -5.07
N PRO A 160 -5.92 -16.27 -5.12
CA PRO A 160 -4.98 -17.38 -5.38
C PRO A 160 -4.42 -17.49 -6.80
N TYR A 161 -5.18 -17.04 -7.81
CA TYR A 161 -4.70 -16.93 -9.19
C TYR A 161 -4.17 -15.52 -9.46
N ILE A 162 -2.98 -15.40 -10.04
CA ILE A 162 -2.34 -14.10 -10.33
C ILE A 162 -2.04 -13.88 -11.81
N ASN A 163 -2.14 -14.93 -12.63
CA ASN A 163 -1.55 -14.97 -13.97
C ASN A 163 -0.05 -14.67 -13.91
N ALA A 164 0.30 -13.37 -13.95
CA ALA A 164 1.65 -12.83 -13.82
C ALA A 164 2.70 -13.49 -14.72
N GLU A 165 2.29 -14.16 -15.80
CA GLU A 165 3.15 -14.95 -16.69
C GLU A 165 3.96 -15.99 -15.91
N THR A 166 3.31 -16.62 -14.92
CA THR A 166 3.88 -17.68 -14.08
C THR A 166 3.26 -19.04 -14.41
N SER A 167 3.96 -20.12 -14.07
CA SER A 167 3.44 -21.49 -14.21
C SER A 167 2.08 -21.62 -13.54
N ALA A 168 1.11 -22.19 -14.28
CA ALA A 168 -0.29 -22.32 -13.86
C ALA A 168 -0.94 -21.01 -13.34
N GLY A 169 -0.42 -19.85 -13.77
CA GLY A 169 -0.88 -18.54 -13.32
C GLY A 169 -0.76 -18.31 -11.81
N GLY A 170 0.18 -19.00 -11.16
CA GLY A 170 0.46 -18.90 -9.73
C GLY A 170 -0.16 -20.00 -8.88
N ILE A 171 -1.11 -20.76 -9.42
CA ILE A 171 -1.78 -21.87 -8.73
C ILE A 171 -0.79 -23.00 -8.46
N SER A 172 -0.86 -23.61 -7.28
CA SER A 172 -0.02 -24.75 -6.93
C SER A 172 -0.30 -25.95 -7.84
N HIS A 173 0.76 -26.58 -8.35
CA HIS A 173 0.62 -27.70 -9.28
C HIS A 173 -0.15 -28.88 -8.69
N TRP A 174 -0.05 -29.14 -7.38
CA TRP A 174 -0.83 -30.19 -6.71
C TRP A 174 -2.35 -29.95 -6.85
N ILE A 175 -2.80 -28.70 -6.97
CA ILE A 175 -4.22 -28.38 -7.22
C ILE A 175 -4.60 -28.77 -8.65
N THR A 176 -3.70 -28.62 -9.61
CA THR A 176 -4.01 -29.01 -10.99
C THR A 176 -4.07 -30.53 -11.22
N THR A 177 -3.61 -31.33 -10.25
CA THR A 177 -3.47 -32.78 -10.40
C THR A 177 -4.19 -33.62 -9.34
N GLU A 178 -4.38 -33.10 -8.12
CA GLU A 178 -4.89 -33.86 -6.97
C GLU A 178 -6.32 -33.48 -6.54
N ILE A 179 -6.94 -32.52 -7.21
CA ILE A 179 -8.36 -32.19 -7.03
C ILE A 179 -9.12 -32.37 -8.35
N ALA A 180 -10.43 -32.59 -8.28
CA ALA A 180 -11.27 -32.82 -9.45
C ALA A 180 -11.88 -31.52 -9.99
N GLY A 181 -12.15 -30.57 -9.09
CA GLY A 181 -12.72 -29.28 -9.41
C GLY A 181 -11.84 -28.46 -10.34
N GLN A 182 -12.51 -27.68 -11.17
CA GLN A 182 -11.85 -26.79 -12.12
C GLN A 182 -11.25 -25.60 -11.37
N PRO A 183 -9.97 -25.26 -11.59
CA PRO A 183 -9.42 -24.05 -11.01
C PRO A 183 -10.20 -22.82 -11.45
N ARG A 184 -10.41 -21.91 -10.50
CA ARG A 184 -11.17 -20.65 -10.67
C ARG A 184 -12.68 -20.84 -10.88
N SER A 185 -13.21 -22.01 -10.51
CA SER A 185 -14.65 -22.26 -10.43
C SER A 185 -15.17 -22.09 -8.99
N ASN A 186 -16.45 -22.39 -8.79
CA ASN A 186 -17.08 -22.49 -7.47
C ASN A 186 -17.02 -23.91 -6.87
N ASP A 187 -16.24 -24.81 -7.46
CA ASP A 187 -16.10 -26.19 -6.99
C ASP A 187 -15.56 -26.21 -5.56
N THR A 188 -16.15 -27.07 -4.73
CA THR A 188 -15.87 -27.11 -3.29
C THR A 188 -14.41 -27.46 -3.00
N ASP A 189 -13.85 -28.43 -3.71
CA ASP A 189 -12.46 -28.87 -3.55
C ASP A 189 -11.45 -27.83 -4.04
N TYR A 190 -11.73 -27.05 -5.09
CA TYR A 190 -10.92 -25.88 -5.45
C TYR A 190 -10.97 -24.81 -4.36
N ARG A 191 -12.17 -24.51 -3.83
CA ARG A 191 -12.32 -23.54 -2.74
C ARG A 191 -11.53 -23.94 -1.50
N GLU A 192 -11.61 -25.21 -1.10
CA GLU A 192 -10.88 -25.74 0.05
C GLU A 192 -9.36 -25.72 -0.18
N ALA A 193 -8.91 -25.99 -1.42
CA ALA A 193 -7.50 -26.07 -1.74
C ALA A 193 -6.69 -24.78 -1.51
N TRP A 194 -7.29 -23.60 -1.63
CA TRP A 194 -6.59 -22.33 -1.41
C TRP A 194 -6.78 -21.71 -0.02
N GLN A 195 -7.64 -22.28 0.83
CA GLN A 195 -8.01 -21.68 2.12
C GLN A 195 -6.80 -21.52 3.05
N ASP A 196 -5.97 -22.55 3.19
CA ASP A 196 -4.80 -22.51 4.07
C ASP A 196 -3.80 -21.44 3.63
N TYR A 197 -3.59 -21.31 2.32
CA TYR A 197 -2.75 -20.27 1.73
C TYR A 197 -3.28 -18.86 2.06
N ILE A 198 -4.57 -18.61 1.81
CA ILE A 198 -5.18 -17.29 2.09
C ILE A 198 -5.21 -17.01 3.60
N ALA A 199 -5.48 -18.00 4.44
CA ALA A 199 -5.42 -17.87 5.89
C ALA A 199 -4.01 -17.48 6.36
N GLY A 200 -2.98 -18.10 5.79
CA GLY A 200 -1.58 -17.74 6.02
C GLY A 200 -1.26 -16.30 5.61
N ILE A 201 -1.68 -15.89 4.40
CA ILE A 201 -1.52 -14.51 3.92
C ILE A 201 -2.19 -13.51 4.87
N ILE A 202 -3.43 -13.79 5.30
CA ILE A 202 -4.17 -12.95 6.24
C ILE A 202 -3.40 -12.82 7.55
N LYS A 203 -2.92 -13.94 8.11
CA LYS A 203 -2.19 -13.97 9.37
C LYS A 203 -0.96 -13.06 9.36
N VAL A 204 -0.17 -13.07 8.28
CA VAL A 204 1.03 -12.23 8.17
C VAL A 204 0.73 -10.78 7.77
N THR A 205 -0.35 -10.55 7.02
CA THR A 205 -0.67 -9.22 6.47
C THR A 205 -1.49 -8.36 7.44
N ALA A 206 -2.39 -8.95 8.23
CA ALA A 206 -3.30 -8.21 9.10
C ALA A 206 -2.57 -7.25 10.09
N PRO A 207 -1.47 -7.66 10.76
CA PRO A 207 -0.70 -6.76 11.63
C PRO A 207 -0.01 -5.61 10.87
N ASN A 208 0.15 -5.73 9.55
CA ASN A 208 0.82 -4.78 8.67
C ASN A 208 -0.16 -3.88 7.89
N GLN A 209 -1.46 -3.94 8.21
CA GLN A 209 -2.44 -2.99 7.68
C GLN A 209 -2.23 -1.61 8.28
N ILE A 210 -2.63 -0.57 7.55
CA ILE A 210 -2.51 0.83 7.98
C ILE A 210 -3.23 1.13 9.31
N SER A 211 -4.32 0.42 9.60
CA SER A 211 -5.04 0.50 10.89
C SER A 211 -4.21 -0.03 12.06
N SER A 212 -3.24 -0.91 11.80
CA SER A 212 -2.27 -1.43 12.77
C SER A 212 -0.91 -0.71 12.66
N GLY A 213 -0.83 0.39 11.89
CA GLY A 213 0.40 1.17 11.70
C GLY A 213 1.37 0.59 10.68
N GLY A 214 0.94 -0.34 9.82
CA GLY A 214 1.75 -0.88 8.72
C GLY A 214 1.47 -0.21 7.36
N PRO A 215 2.16 -0.64 6.28
CA PRO A 215 2.09 -0.01 4.96
C PRO A 215 0.93 -0.50 4.09
N VAL A 216 0.17 -1.52 4.49
CA VAL A 216 -0.85 -2.12 3.61
C VAL A 216 -2.16 -1.31 3.66
N ILE A 217 -2.54 -0.74 2.52
CA ILE A 217 -3.74 0.11 2.38
C ILE A 217 -4.85 -0.52 1.55
N GLY A 218 -4.54 -1.58 0.80
CA GLY A 218 -5.49 -2.19 -0.11
C GLY A 218 -5.16 -3.65 -0.39
N LYS A 219 -6.17 -4.38 -0.85
CA LYS A 219 -6.00 -5.74 -1.36
C LYS A 219 -6.82 -5.96 -2.64
N SER A 220 -6.28 -6.73 -3.57
CA SER A 220 -7.00 -7.23 -4.74
C SER A 220 -7.04 -8.75 -4.69
N ILE A 221 -8.24 -9.33 -4.74
CA ILE A 221 -8.45 -10.78 -4.72
C ILE A 221 -8.95 -11.20 -6.10
N VAL A 222 -8.29 -12.19 -6.69
CA VAL A 222 -8.69 -12.82 -7.94
C VAL A 222 -8.80 -14.31 -7.66
N LEU A 223 -10.04 -14.80 -7.64
CA LEU A 223 -10.37 -16.20 -7.40
C LEU A 223 -10.26 -17.04 -8.68
#